data_AF-A0A3R5ZA35-F1
#
_entry.id   AF-A0A3R5ZA35-F1
#
_cell.length_a   1.000
_cell.length_b   1.000
_cell.length_c   1.000
_cell.angle_alpha   90.00
_cell.angle_beta   90.00
_cell.angle_gamma   90.00
#
_symmetry.space_group_name_H-M   'P 1'
#
loop_
_entity.id
_entity.type
_entity.pdbx_description
1 polymer ?
#
loop_
_entity_poly.entity_id
_entity_poly.type
_entity_poly.pdbx_seq_one_letter_code
_entity_poly.pdbx_strand_id
1 'polypeptide(L)'
;MGDKVDKFCIFNVNDDVNHRAFSIDFEAYNYFVIRLNYDKGRFGCNIIFGEKLIALNNSQEWWDEADFDVFFMELQKELELRIPDKYLQAHGWL
;
A
#
# COMPACT_ATOMS: atom_id res chain seq x y z
N MET A 1 -15.36 5.40 -14.94
CA MET A 1 -14.02 5.01 -14.48
C MET A 1 -14.15 4.63 -13.01
N GLY A 2 -13.67 3.45 -12.63
CA GLY A 2 -13.65 3.04 -11.23
C GLY A 2 -12.42 3.60 -10.53
N ASP A 3 -12.52 3.83 -9.22
CA ASP A 3 -11.37 4.25 -8.43
C ASP A 3 -10.32 3.13 -8.39
N LYS A 4 -9.03 3.51 -8.44
CA LYS A 4 -7.90 2.57 -8.35
C LYS A 4 -7.72 2.00 -6.95
N VAL A 5 -8.36 2.58 -5.93
CA VAL A 5 -8.23 2.15 -4.53
C VAL A 5 -9.59 2.19 -3.85
N ASP A 6 -9.92 1.15 -3.07
CA ASP A 6 -11.17 1.03 -2.33
C ASP A 6 -10.98 0.22 -1.02
N LYS A 7 -12.04 0.09 -0.22
CA LYS A 7 -12.16 -0.80 0.95
C LYS A 7 -11.06 -0.63 2.01
N PHE A 8 -10.87 0.60 2.45
CA PHE A 8 -9.93 0.91 3.54
C PHE A 8 -10.40 0.37 4.89
N CYS A 9 -9.45 -0.17 5.66
CA CYS A 9 -9.63 -0.55 7.05
C CYS A 9 -8.39 -0.19 7.85
N ILE A 10 -8.55 0.56 8.95
CA ILE A 10 -7.47 0.91 9.87
C ILE A 10 -7.60 0.03 11.11
N PHE A 11 -6.50 -0.57 11.55
CA PHE A 11 -6.48 -1.47 12.71
C PHE A 11 -5.09 -1.49 13.35
N ASN A 12 -4.96 -2.24 14.45
CA ASN A 12 -3.73 -2.30 15.26
C ASN A 12 -3.18 -0.92 15.68
N VAL A 13 -4.09 0.02 15.94
CA VAL A 13 -3.73 1.37 16.37
C VAL A 13 -3.18 1.33 17.79
N ASN A 14 -1.95 1.83 17.95
CA ASN A 14 -1.33 2.15 19.23
C ASN A 14 -0.95 3.63 19.22
N ASP A 15 -1.44 4.39 20.19
CA ASP A 15 -1.15 5.83 20.34
C ASP A 15 -0.40 6.15 21.64
N ASP A 16 0.33 5.18 22.18
CA ASP A 16 1.31 5.46 23.23
C ASP A 16 2.39 6.41 22.70
N VAL A 17 2.70 7.45 23.46
CA VAL A 17 3.69 8.48 23.08
C VAL A 17 5.07 7.88 22.78
N ASN A 18 5.42 6.75 23.40
CA ASN A 18 6.68 6.05 23.19
C ASN A 18 6.58 4.93 22.14
N HIS A 19 5.38 4.64 21.64
CA HIS A 19 5.12 3.57 20.70
C HIS A 19 3.85 3.82 19.89
N ARG A 20 3.96 4.70 18.88
CA ARG A 20 2.91 4.87 17.88
C ARG A 20 3.04 3.83 16.77
N ALA A 21 1.95 3.15 16.48
CA ALA A 21 1.86 2.16 15.41
C ALA A 21 0.43 2.08 14.86
N PHE A 22 0.28 1.75 13.59
CA PHE A 22 -1.02 1.40 13.00
C PHE A 22 -0.82 0.57 11.73
N SER A 23 -1.88 -0.11 11.31
CA SER A 23 -1.95 -0.81 10.03
C SER A 23 -3.14 -0.28 9.23
N ILE A 24 -2.99 -0.24 7.91
CA ILE A 24 -4.07 0.05 6.96
C ILE A 24 -4.11 -1.07 5.93
N ASP A 25 -5.26 -1.71 5.81
CA ASP A 25 -5.57 -2.57 4.68
C ASP A 25 -6.41 -1.79 3.67
N PHE A 26 -6.13 -1.96 2.38
CA PHE A 26 -6.94 -1.42 1.29
C PHE A 26 -6.85 -2.31 0.06
N GLU A 27 -7.84 -2.21 -0.81
CA GLU A 27 -7.85 -2.89 -2.10
C GLU A 27 -7.32 -1.95 -3.19
N ALA A 28 -6.31 -2.39 -3.93
CA ALA A 28 -5.74 -1.68 -5.06
C ALA A 28 -6.10 -2.39 -6.37
N TYR A 29 -6.60 -1.61 -7.33
CA TYR A 29 -7.00 -2.02 -8.68
C TYR A 29 -8.03 -3.16 -8.69
N ASN A 30 -8.84 -3.34 -7.64
CA ASN A 30 -9.74 -4.50 -7.50
C ASN A 30 -9.00 -5.85 -7.74
N TYR A 31 -7.71 -5.90 -7.40
CA TYR A 31 -6.81 -6.99 -7.78
C TYR A 31 -5.91 -7.42 -6.62
N PHE A 32 -5.30 -6.47 -5.91
CA PHE A 32 -4.46 -6.75 -4.75
C PHE A 32 -5.07 -6.18 -3.48
N VAL A 33 -4.98 -6.92 -2.38
CA VAL A 33 -5.15 -6.37 -1.04
C VAL A 33 -3.78 -5.96 -0.53
N ILE A 34 -3.63 -4.70 -0.15
CA ILE A 34 -2.38 -4.10 0.31
C ILE A 34 -2.49 -3.82 1.79
N ARG A 35 -1.42 -4.13 2.53
CA ARG A 35 -1.22 -3.73 3.92
C ARG A 35 -0.09 -2.71 4.01
N LEU A 36 -0.42 -1.49 4.41
CA LEU A 36 0.53 -0.53 4.93
C LEU A 36 0.67 -0.74 6.43
N ASN A 37 1.89 -0.88 6.92
CA ASN A 37 2.18 -0.88 8.35
C ASN A 37 3.06 0.31 8.68
N TYR A 38 2.74 1.00 9.77
CA TYR A 38 3.56 2.02 10.39
C TYR A 38 3.89 1.57 11.82
N ASP A 39 5.15 1.65 12.20
CA ASP A 39 5.64 1.36 13.56
C ASP A 39 6.85 2.25 13.88
N LYS A 40 6.72 3.10 14.89
CA LYS A 40 7.79 3.97 15.43
C LYS A 40 8.57 4.74 14.36
N GLY A 41 7.84 5.38 13.46
CA GLY A 41 8.41 6.24 12.41
C GLY A 41 8.79 5.49 11.13
N ARG A 42 8.87 4.15 11.12
CA ARG A 42 9.11 3.38 9.89
C ARG A 42 7.79 2.87 9.32
N PHE A 43 7.68 2.83 8.00
CA PHE A 43 6.52 2.27 7.33
C PHE A 43 6.87 1.52 6.04
N GLY A 44 5.93 0.73 5.56
CA GLY A 44 6.07 0.01 4.29
C GLY A 44 4.80 -0.72 3.90
N CYS A 45 4.76 -1.19 2.65
CA CYS A 45 3.61 -1.86 2.05
C CYS A 45 3.90 -3.33 1.73
N ASN A 46 2.86 -4.15 1.81
CA ASN A 46 2.91 -5.56 1.40
C ASN A 46 1.64 -5.92 0.64
N ILE A 47 1.75 -6.80 -0.35
CA ILE A 47 0.59 -7.51 -0.89
C ILE A 47 0.26 -8.64 0.08
N ILE A 48 -1.02 -8.73 0.47
CA ILE A 48 -1.54 -9.87 1.22
C ILE A 48 -1.89 -10.99 0.25
N PHE A 49 -1.31 -12.17 0.42
CA PHE A 49 -1.58 -13.36 -0.39
C PHE A 49 -1.83 -14.57 0.50
N GLY A 50 -3.10 -14.74 0.90
CA GLY A 50 -3.47 -15.73 1.92
C GLY A 50 -2.80 -15.40 3.26
N GLU A 51 -2.03 -16.34 3.79
CA GLU A 51 -1.27 -16.18 5.04
C GLU A 51 0.11 -15.53 4.84
N LYS A 52 0.51 -15.24 3.59
CA LYS A 52 1.82 -14.68 3.27
C LYS A 52 1.71 -13.19 2.95
N LEU A 53 2.77 -12.47 3.30
CA LEU A 53 2.99 -11.08 2.91
C LEU A 53 4.11 -11.04 1.88
N ILE A 54 3.86 -10.37 0.76
CA ILE A 54 4.86 -10.09 -0.27
C ILE A 54 5.24 -8.62 -0.13
N ALA A 55 6.45 -8.35 0.36
CA ALA A 55 6.93 -6.99 0.53
C ALA A 55 6.98 -6.25 -0.82
N LEU A 56 6.49 -5.01 -0.80
CA LEU A 56 6.66 -4.06 -1.88
C LEU A 56 7.77 -3.10 -1.48
N ASN A 57 8.87 -3.15 -2.23
CA ASN A 57 9.99 -2.25 -1.99
C ASN A 57 9.57 -0.82 -2.33
N ASN A 58 10.01 0.13 -1.51
CA ASN A 58 9.83 1.55 -1.74
C ASN A 58 11.07 2.28 -1.23
N SER A 59 11.47 3.37 -1.88
CA SER A 59 12.60 4.18 -1.44
C SER A 59 12.27 5.01 -0.19
N GLN A 60 10.99 5.21 0.09
CA GLN A 60 10.48 6.01 1.21
C GLN A 60 10.01 5.09 2.35
N GLU A 61 10.86 4.90 3.35
CA GLU A 61 10.58 3.99 4.47
C GLU A 61 10.42 4.69 5.82
N TRP A 62 10.83 5.96 5.93
CA TRP A 62 10.81 6.74 7.18
C TRP A 62 9.80 7.87 7.09
N TRP A 63 8.77 7.81 7.92
CA TRP A 63 7.58 8.66 7.85
C TRP A 63 7.88 10.16 7.89
N ASP A 64 8.80 10.57 8.75
CA ASP A 64 9.12 11.99 8.96
C ASP A 64 10.03 12.57 7.84
N GLU A 65 10.64 11.70 7.04
CA GLU A 65 11.56 12.06 5.95
C GLU A 65 11.00 11.77 4.56
N ALA A 66 9.92 10.99 4.49
CA ALA A 66 9.36 10.46 3.26
C ALA A 66 8.75 11.55 2.39
N ASP A 67 9.09 11.50 1.11
CA ASP A 67 8.31 12.16 0.06
C ASP A 67 7.15 11.25 -0.35
N PHE A 68 5.93 11.58 0.09
CA PHE A 68 4.77 10.75 -0.18
C PHE A 68 4.36 10.71 -1.66
N ASP A 69 4.68 11.74 -2.45
CA ASP A 69 4.42 11.71 -3.88
C ASP A 69 5.31 10.65 -4.56
N VAL A 70 6.59 10.59 -4.17
CA VAL A 70 7.52 9.53 -4.61
C VAL A 70 7.05 8.16 -4.12
N PHE A 71 6.66 8.05 -2.85
CA PHE A 71 6.15 6.81 -2.27
C PHE A 71 4.97 6.24 -3.09
N PHE A 72 3.95 7.05 -3.35
CA PHE A 72 2.76 6.60 -4.08
C PHE A 72 3.06 6.31 -5.55
N MET A 73 3.93 7.08 -6.20
CA MET A 73 4.37 6.81 -7.57
C MET A 73 5.07 5.44 -7.67
N GLU A 74 6.00 5.14 -6.77
CA GLU A 74 6.71 3.85 -6.76
C GLU A 74 5.78 2.69 -6.42
N LEU A 75 4.89 2.87 -5.43
CA LEU A 75 3.87 1.89 -5.09
C LEU A 75 2.98 1.58 -6.29
N GLN A 76 2.47 2.61 -6.97
CA GLN A 76 1.67 2.45 -8.18
C GLN A 76 2.40 1.65 -9.25
N LYS A 77 3.67 2.00 -9.52
CA LYS A 77 4.51 1.31 -10.50
C LYS A 77 4.69 -0.17 -10.17
N GLU A 78 5.00 -0.49 -8.91
CA GLU A 78 5.17 -1.88 -8.49
C GLU A 78 3.87 -2.69 -8.64
N LEU A 79 2.72 -2.09 -8.36
CA LEU A 79 1.43 -2.75 -8.56
C LEU A 79 1.12 -2.96 -10.03
N GLU A 80 1.22 -1.91 -10.85
CA GLU A 80 0.93 -1.98 -12.29
C GLU A 80 1.86 -2.96 -13.03
N LEU A 81 3.14 -3.09 -12.62
CA LEU A 81 4.06 -4.10 -13.16
C LEU A 81 3.61 -5.55 -12.92
N ARG A 82 2.74 -5.80 -11.94
CA ARG A 82 2.26 -7.13 -11.56
C ARG A 82 0.85 -7.42 -12.06
N ILE A 83 0.10 -6.41 -12.50
CA ILE A 83 -1.26 -6.56 -13.01
C ILE A 83 -1.21 -6.67 -14.54
N PRO A 84 -1.91 -7.64 -15.16
CA PRO A 84 -1.92 -7.75 -16.61
C PRO A 84 -2.46 -6.48 -17.29
N ASP A 85 -1.77 -5.97 -18.31
CA ASP A 85 -2.20 -4.78 -19.07
C ASP A 85 -3.65 -4.86 -19.56
N LYS A 86 -4.06 -6.03 -20.08
CA LYS A 86 -5.44 -6.26 -20.54
C LYS A 86 -6.50 -6.04 -19.44
N TYR A 87 -6.15 -6.30 -18.19
CA TYR A 87 -7.01 -6.09 -17.04
C TYR A 87 -7.10 -4.59 -16.73
N LEU A 88 -5.96 -3.88 -16.71
CA LEU A 88 -5.91 -2.43 -16.53
C LEU A 88 -6.70 -1.68 -17.62
N GLN A 89 -6.52 -2.07 -18.89
CA GLN A 89 -7.24 -1.49 -20.03
C GLN A 89 -8.76 -1.70 -19.92
N ALA A 90 -9.20 -2.90 -19.55
CA ALA A 90 -10.63 -3.20 -19.40
C ALA A 90 -11.32 -2.33 -18.33
N HIS A 91 -10.56 -1.84 -17.35
CA HIS A 91 -11.04 -0.95 -16.28
C HIS A 91 -10.74 0.54 -16.55
N GLY A 92 -10.04 0.87 -17.64
CA GLY A 92 -9.66 2.23 -18.02
C GLY A 92 -8.56 2.83 -17.13
N TRP A 93 -7.65 2.01 -16.60
CA TRP A 93 -6.56 2.45 -15.73
C TRP A 93 -5.20 2.57 -16.42
N LEU A 94 -5.12 2.11 -17.68
CA LEU A 94 -3.99 2.26 -18.59
C LEU A 94 -4.40 3.14 -19.78
#